data_AF-I3EGX0-F1
#
_entry.id   AF-I3EGX0-F1
#
_cell.length_a   1.000
_cell.length_b   1.000
_cell.length_c   1.000
_cell.angle_alpha   90.00
_cell.angle_beta   90.00
_cell.angle_gamma   90.00
#
_symmetry.space_group_name_H-M   'P 1'
#
loop_
_entity.id
_entity.type
_entity.pdbx_description
1 polymer ?
#
loop_
_entity_poly.entity_id
_entity_poly.type
_entity_poly.pdbx_seq_one_letter_code
_entity_poly.pdbx_strand_id
1 'polypeptide(L)'
;MCKLPAPVTENMTERQKKRRESVKCFVKKMNIRHLMSTKYKMENVFDKMQLADISDMSEKVELLREVEKLFKAAYSNNASHWVFKKQVV
;
A
#
# COMPACT_ATOMS: atom_id res chain seq x y z
N MET A 1 4.11 3.84 -11.07
CA MET A 1 4.44 2.43 -10.81
C MET A 1 4.39 2.18 -9.31
N CYS A 2 3.55 1.25 -8.89
CA CYS A 2 3.26 0.92 -7.49
C CYS A 2 4.11 -0.28 -7.07
N LYS A 3 4.40 -0.42 -5.78
CA LYS A 3 5.36 -1.42 -5.30
C LYS A 3 4.91 -2.03 -3.98
N LEU A 4 4.88 -3.36 -3.96
CA LEU A 4 4.61 -4.16 -2.78
C LEU A 4 5.90 -4.42 -1.99
N PRO A 5 5.82 -4.55 -0.65
CA PRO A 5 6.94 -5.00 0.15
C PRO A 5 7.28 -6.46 -0.17
N ALA A 6 8.54 -6.83 0.03
CA ALA A 6 9.04 -8.18 -0.18
C ALA A 6 9.73 -8.71 1.09
N PRO A 7 9.76 -10.04 1.29
CA PRO A 7 10.41 -10.61 2.47
C PRO A 7 11.90 -10.26 2.50
N VAL A 8 12.35 -9.90 3.70
CA VAL A 8 13.73 -9.55 4.02
C VAL A 8 14.42 -10.79 4.60
N THR A 9 15.64 -11.04 4.17
CA THR A 9 16.52 -12.10 4.72
C THR A 9 17.78 -11.48 5.29
N GLU A 10 18.44 -12.19 6.20
CA GLU A 10 19.58 -11.67 6.96
C GLU A 10 20.75 -11.28 6.07
N ASN A 11 21.01 -12.08 5.01
CA ASN A 11 22.10 -11.93 4.05
C ASN A 11 22.05 -10.64 3.20
N MET A 12 20.98 -9.85 3.32
CA MET A 12 20.82 -8.64 2.51
C MET A 12 21.60 -7.46 3.09
N THR A 13 22.20 -6.66 2.21
CA THR A 13 22.76 -5.36 2.59
C THR A 13 21.65 -4.42 3.06
N GLU A 14 21.95 -3.48 3.97
CA GLU A 14 20.99 -2.50 4.47
C GLU A 14 20.24 -1.74 3.36
N ARG A 15 20.94 -1.38 2.27
CA ARG A 15 20.31 -0.76 1.10
C ARG A 15 19.26 -1.65 0.45
N GLN A 16 19.51 -2.95 0.40
CA GLN A 16 18.57 -3.94 -0.15
C GLN A 16 17.39 -4.15 0.80
N LYS A 17 17.62 -4.20 2.11
CA LYS A 17 16.58 -4.29 3.16
C LYS A 17 15.61 -3.10 3.05
N LYS A 18 16.13 -1.87 3.07
CA LYS A 18 15.35 -0.63 2.87
C LYS A 18 14.53 -0.65 1.58
N ARG A 19 15.09 -1.18 0.49
CA ARG A 19 14.38 -1.31 -0.79
C ARG A 19 13.28 -2.36 -0.74
N ARG A 20 13.38 -3.43 0.03
CA ARG A 20 12.33 -4.45 0.12
C ARG A 20 11.20 -4.06 1.08
N GLU A 21 11.53 -3.30 2.12
CA GLU A 21 10.56 -2.74 3.07
C GLU A 21 9.74 -1.57 2.48
N SER A 22 10.21 -0.97 1.38
CA SER A 22 9.54 0.17 0.77
C SER A 22 8.19 -0.24 0.14
N VAL A 23 7.11 0.35 0.63
CA VAL A 23 5.78 0.32 -0.01
C VAL A 23 5.59 1.60 -0.82
N LYS A 24 5.07 1.48 -2.06
CA LYS A 24 4.71 2.64 -2.90
C LYS A 24 3.26 2.52 -3.33
N CYS A 25 2.46 3.50 -2.92
CA CYS A 25 1.01 3.49 -3.07
C CYS A 25 0.54 4.36 -4.25
N PHE A 26 -0.75 4.28 -4.55
CA PHE A 26 -1.42 5.14 -5.53
C PHE A 26 -2.87 5.38 -5.11
N VAL A 27 -3.41 6.53 -5.53
CA VAL A 27 -4.83 6.85 -5.40
C VAL A 27 -5.36 7.19 -6.79
N LYS A 28 -6.44 6.52 -7.18
CA LYS A 28 -7.05 6.65 -8.50
C LYS A 28 -8.57 6.48 -8.41
N LYS A 29 -9.31 7.38 -9.03
CA LYS A 29 -10.74 7.21 -9.30
C LYS A 29 -10.89 6.13 -10.39
N MET A 30 -11.56 5.03 -10.08
CA MET A 30 -11.79 3.92 -11.02
C MET A 30 -13.29 3.64 -11.16
N ASN A 31 -13.70 3.25 -12.36
CA ASN A 31 -15.04 2.72 -12.58
C ASN A 31 -15.16 1.33 -11.95
N ILE A 32 -16.32 1.05 -11.36
CA ILE A 32 -16.67 -0.24 -10.74
C ILE A 32 -16.48 -1.40 -11.73
N ARG A 33 -16.74 -1.20 -13.02
CA ARG A 33 -16.57 -2.23 -14.07
C ARG A 33 -15.11 -2.68 -14.26
N HIS A 34 -14.13 -1.89 -13.82
CA HIS A 34 -12.70 -2.22 -13.92
C HIS A 34 -12.13 -2.85 -12.65
N LEU A 35 -12.99 -3.16 -11.67
CA LEU A 35 -12.61 -3.81 -10.41
C LEU A 35 -13.12 -5.25 -10.40
N MET A 36 -12.25 -6.17 -9.97
CA MET A 36 -12.66 -7.52 -9.58
C MET A 36 -12.83 -7.54 -8.06
N SER A 37 -14.04 -7.86 -7.58
CA SER A 37 -14.29 -8.02 -6.15
C SER A 37 -13.63 -9.29 -5.64
N THR A 38 -12.99 -9.22 -4.46
CA THR A 38 -12.40 -10.39 -3.79
C THR A 38 -13.02 -10.58 -2.41
N LYS A 39 -12.97 -11.81 -1.88
CA LYS A 39 -13.54 -12.15 -0.56
C LYS A 39 -12.78 -11.49 0.61
N TYR A 40 -11.51 -11.16 0.41
CA TYR A 40 -10.64 -10.65 1.46
C TYR A 40 -11.04 -9.25 1.90
N LYS A 41 -11.06 -9.02 3.22
CA LYS A 41 -11.36 -7.71 3.82
C LYS A 41 -10.11 -7.20 4.53
N MET A 42 -9.85 -5.89 4.42
CA MET A 42 -8.87 -5.16 5.21
C MET A 42 -9.63 -4.33 6.22
N GLU A 43 -9.65 -4.73 7.48
CA GLU A 43 -10.35 -3.99 8.53
C GLU A 43 -9.49 -2.82 9.03
N ASN A 44 -10.13 -1.69 9.35
CA ASN A 44 -9.58 -0.57 10.13
C ASN A 44 -8.39 0.22 9.54
N VAL A 45 -7.99 -0.01 8.28
CA VAL A 45 -6.83 0.71 7.69
C VAL A 45 -7.20 2.12 7.22
N PHE A 46 -8.44 2.33 6.78
CA PHE A 46 -8.84 3.57 6.09
C PHE A 46 -9.92 4.38 6.79
N ASP A 47 -10.49 3.88 7.89
CA ASP A 47 -11.68 4.50 8.51
C ASP A 47 -11.45 5.92 9.02
N LYS A 48 -10.18 6.29 9.25
CA LYS A 48 -9.80 7.63 9.73
C LYS A 48 -9.39 8.59 8.61
N MET A 49 -9.35 8.14 7.35
CA MET A 49 -8.90 9.00 6.25
C MET A 49 -10.07 9.77 5.64
N GLN A 50 -9.97 11.09 5.71
CA GLN A 50 -10.85 11.99 4.96
C GLN A 50 -10.38 12.03 3.50
N LEU A 51 -11.26 11.67 2.57
CA LEU A 51 -10.97 11.78 1.15
C LEU A 51 -11.07 13.26 0.74
N ALA A 52 -9.93 13.96 0.72
CA ALA A 52 -9.82 15.27 0.11
C ALA A 52 -9.92 15.19 -1.42
N ASP A 53 -10.25 16.31 -2.06
CA ASP A 53 -10.39 16.36 -3.51
C ASP A 53 -9.04 16.15 -4.21
N ILE A 54 -8.95 15.07 -4.98
CA ILE A 54 -7.71 14.65 -5.67
C ILE A 54 -7.41 15.55 -6.89
N SER A 55 -8.08 16.70 -7.03
CA SER A 55 -7.80 17.69 -8.09
C SER A 55 -6.43 18.30 -7.92
N ASP A 56 -6.07 18.63 -6.68
CA ASP A 56 -4.82 19.31 -6.38
C ASP A 56 -3.68 18.32 -6.15
N MET A 57 -2.56 18.59 -6.84
CA MET A 57 -1.40 17.70 -6.82
C MET A 57 -0.71 17.66 -5.44
N SER A 58 -0.73 18.77 -4.70
CA SER A 58 -0.14 18.87 -3.37
C SER A 58 -0.86 17.99 -2.36
N GLU A 59 -2.18 18.10 -2.28
CA GLU A 59 -3.03 17.31 -1.38
C GLU A 59 -2.93 15.80 -1.70
N LYS A 60 -2.86 15.48 -3.00
CA LYS A 60 -2.64 14.10 -3.44
C LYS A 60 -1.31 13.52 -2.94
N VAL A 61 -0.25 14.32 -2.92
CA VAL A 61 1.07 13.87 -2.42
C VAL A 61 1.05 13.66 -0.92
N GLU A 62 0.37 14.52 -0.17
CA GLU A 62 0.22 14.40 1.28
C GLU A 62 -0.58 13.15 1.64
N LEU A 63 -1.73 12.96 0.99
CA LEU A 63 -2.57 11.78 1.17
C LEU A 63 -1.81 10.49 0.82
N LEU A 64 -1.00 10.49 -0.25
CA LEU A 64 -0.15 9.35 -0.60
C LEU A 64 0.88 9.04 0.50
N ARG A 65 1.49 10.05 1.12
CA ARG A 65 2.44 9.85 2.22
C ARG A 65 1.77 9.27 3.46
N GLU A 66 0.54 9.67 3.76
CA GLU A 66 -0.24 9.12 4.86
C GLU A 66 -0.62 7.66 4.61
N VAL A 67 -1.14 7.37 3.41
CA VAL A 67 -1.45 6.01 2.96
C VAL A 67 -0.22 5.09 3.05
N GLU A 68 0.94 5.57 2.60
CA GLU A 68 2.20 4.81 2.68
C GLU A 68 2.60 4.49 4.13
N LYS A 69 2.40 5.41 5.06
CA LYS A 69 2.67 5.16 6.50
C LYS A 69 1.72 4.11 7.07
N LEU A 70 0.42 4.21 6.77
CA LEU A 70 -0.59 3.25 7.22
C LEU A 70 -0.31 1.84 6.71
N PHE A 71 -0.01 1.70 5.42
CA PHE A 71 0.34 0.40 4.85
C PHE A 71 1.64 -0.19 5.39
N LYS A 72 2.64 0.65 5.70
CA LYS A 72 3.86 0.18 6.38
C LYS A 72 3.55 -0.35 7.78
N ALA A 73 2.72 0.36 8.56
CA ALA A 73 2.31 -0.10 9.88
C ALA A 73 1.51 -1.41 9.79
N ALA A 74 0.57 -1.50 8.85
CA ALA A 74 -0.21 -2.72 8.62
C ALA A 74 0.67 -3.92 8.20
N TYR A 75 1.69 -3.69 7.37
CA TYR A 75 2.64 -4.72 6.97
C TYR A 75 3.51 -5.20 8.14
N SER A 76 3.99 -4.29 8.99
CA SER A 76 4.76 -4.66 10.19
C SER A 76 3.93 -5.49 11.18
N ASN A 77 2.63 -5.19 11.31
CA ASN A 77 1.73 -5.93 12.19
C ASN A 77 1.35 -7.29 11.61
N ASN A 78 1.07 -7.37 10.31
CA ASN A 78 0.64 -8.60 9.65
C ASN A 78 1.25 -8.75 8.25
N ALA A 79 2.51 -9.20 8.21
CA ALA A 79 3.27 -9.35 6.98
C ALA A 79 2.72 -10.45 6.04
N SER A 80 1.93 -11.40 6.56
CA SER A 80 1.36 -12.51 5.79
C SER A 80 -0.02 -12.21 5.19
N HIS A 81 -0.52 -10.98 5.34
CA HIS A 81 -1.83 -10.60 4.82
C HIS A 81 -1.89 -10.73 3.28
N TRP A 82 -3.01 -11.25 2.76
CA TRP A 82 -3.21 -11.56 1.33
C TRP A 82 -2.94 -10.34 0.42
N VAL A 83 -3.27 -9.13 0.88
CA VAL A 83 -3.09 -7.87 0.14
C VAL A 83 -1.62 -7.54 -0.13
N PHE A 84 -0.69 -7.94 0.73
CA PHE A 84 0.75 -7.69 0.53
C PHE A 84 1.42 -8.75 -0.33
N LYS A 85 0.73 -9.84 -0.64
CA LYS A 85 1.25 -10.88 -1.53
C LYS A 85 1.11 -10.43 -2.98
N LYS A 86 2.22 -10.50 -3.73
CA LYS A 86 2.19 -10.31 -5.17
C LYS A 86 1.27 -11.36 -5.80
N GLN A 87 0.25 -10.90 -6.52
CA GLN A 87 -0.58 -11.77 -7.34
C GLN A 87 0.19 -12.09 -8.63
N VAL A 88 0.38 -13.38 -8.89
CA VAL A 88 0.90 -13.87 -10.17
C VAL A 88 -0.33 -14.35 -10.92
N VAL A 89 -0.62 -13.68 -12.04
CA VAL A 89 -1.65 -14.08 -13.00
C VAL A 89 -0.99 -14.93 -14.07
#